data_AF-A0A535HLJ4-F1
#
_entry.id   AF-A0A535HLJ4-F1
#
_cell.length_a   1.000
_cell.length_b   1.000
_cell.length_c   1.000
_cell.angle_alpha   90.00
_cell.angle_beta   90.00
_cell.angle_gamma   90.00
#
_symmetry.space_group_name_H-M   'P 1'
#
loop_
_entity.id
_entity.type
_entity.pdbx_description
1 polymer ?
#
loop_
_entity_poly.entity_id
_entity_poly.type
_entity_poly.pdbx_seq_one_letter_code
_entity_poly.pdbx_strand_id
1 'polypeptide(L)'
;MPLDFTLTPEQEDIKGLAHEFAEKEIRPVAAHYDETEDFPWPVLKKAHEVGLTPVASMPEAYGGGGLDMIANMLIAEELHWGCAGIAVAITGTGLAAAAILAMGNEAQKQRWIGEFCNAKSPVVGAMG
;
A
#
# COMPACT_ATOMS: atom_id res chain seq x y z
N MET A 1 29.10 -0.28 -16.40
CA MET A 1 28.74 -0.82 -15.08
C MET A 1 28.06 -2.16 -15.30
N PRO A 2 28.43 -3.23 -14.58
CA PRO A 2 27.67 -4.47 -14.62
C PRO A 2 26.25 -4.24 -14.05
N LEU A 3 25.30 -5.03 -14.54
CA LEU A 3 23.92 -5.01 -14.06
C LEU A 3 23.85 -5.72 -12.70
N ASP A 4 23.25 -5.08 -11.70
CA ASP A 4 23.06 -5.61 -10.35
C ASP A 4 21.56 -5.71 -10.04
N PHE A 5 21.15 -6.84 -9.46
CA PHE A 5 19.77 -7.18 -9.14
C PHE A 5 19.58 -7.45 -7.64
N THR A 6 20.61 -7.23 -6.84
CA THR A 6 20.55 -7.45 -5.40
C THR A 6 19.69 -6.37 -4.76
N LEU A 7 18.77 -6.77 -3.87
CA LEU A 7 18.00 -5.83 -3.07
C LEU A 7 18.89 -5.13 -2.05
N THR A 8 18.55 -3.89 -1.73
CA THR A 8 19.18 -3.20 -0.60
C THR A 8 18.74 -3.85 0.72
N PRO A 9 19.49 -3.68 1.82
CA PRO A 9 19.06 -4.17 3.13
C PRO A 9 17.68 -3.65 3.54
N GLU A 10 17.38 -2.39 3.24
CA GLU A 10 16.08 -1.77 3.50
C GLU A 10 14.94 -2.43 2.68
N GLN A 11 15.21 -2.76 1.41
CA GLN A 11 14.25 -3.47 0.57
C GLN A 11 13.99 -4.90 1.07
N GLU A 12 15.01 -5.62 1.55
CA GLU A 12 14.85 -6.94 2.17
C GLU A 12 14.03 -6.86 3.47
N ASP A 13 14.28 -5.86 4.32
CA ASP A 13 13.53 -5.66 5.57
C ASP A 13 12.04 -5.38 5.28
N ILE A 14 11.75 -4.53 4.29
CA ILE A 14 10.37 -4.20 3.87
C ILE A 14 9.68 -5.44 3.29
N LYS A 15 10.37 -6.21 2.46
CA LYS A 15 9.85 -7.47 1.94
C LYS A 15 9.50 -8.44 3.06
N GLY A 16 10.39 -8.60 4.03
CA GLY A 16 10.16 -9.44 5.22
C GLY A 16 8.93 -9.00 6.02
N LEU A 17 8.80 -7.70 6.28
CA LEU A 17 7.64 -7.13 6.98
C LEU A 17 6.33 -7.39 6.21
N ALA A 18 6.32 -7.16 4.90
CA ALA A 18 5.15 -7.37 4.06
C ALA A 18 4.75 -8.85 4.00
N HIS A 19 5.74 -9.76 3.94
CA HIS A 19 5.49 -11.20 3.95
C HIS A 19 4.89 -11.66 5.28
N GLU A 20 5.45 -11.21 6.40
CA GLU A 20 4.93 -11.51 7.74
C GLU A 20 3.48 -11.01 7.89
N PHE A 21 3.18 -9.82 7.40
CA PHE A 21 1.81 -9.29 7.39
C PHE A 21 0.88 -10.14 6.53
N ALA A 22 1.31 -10.51 5.32
CA ALA A 22 0.51 -11.33 4.43
C ALA A 22 0.21 -12.72 5.04
N GLU A 23 1.19 -13.34 5.69
CA GLU A 23 1.04 -14.63 6.37
C GLU A 23 0.08 -14.55 7.57
N LYS A 24 0.24 -13.53 8.42
CA LYS A 24 -0.47 -13.44 9.71
C LYS A 24 -1.82 -12.75 9.64
N GLU A 25 -1.98 -11.78 8.75
CA GLU A 25 -3.14 -10.88 8.73
C GLU A 25 -4.01 -11.04 7.49
N ILE A 26 -3.46 -11.52 6.36
CA ILE A 26 -4.21 -11.68 5.11
C ILE A 26 -4.66 -13.13 4.90
N ARG A 27 -3.73 -14.10 4.84
CA ARG A 27 -4.07 -15.50 4.51
C ARG A 27 -5.16 -16.11 5.41
N PRO A 28 -5.15 -15.93 6.75
CA PRO A 28 -6.13 -16.59 7.61
C PRO A 28 -7.57 -16.17 7.36
N VAL A 29 -7.78 -14.99 6.77
CA VAL A 29 -9.10 -14.40 6.52
C VAL A 29 -9.47 -14.36 5.04
N ALA A 30 -8.59 -14.78 4.14
CA ALA A 30 -8.77 -14.67 2.69
C ALA A 30 -10.04 -15.36 2.18
N ALA A 31 -10.28 -16.62 2.57
CA ALA A 31 -11.47 -17.37 2.15
C ALA A 31 -12.77 -16.74 2.67
N HIS A 32 -12.75 -16.17 3.88
CA HIS A 32 -13.92 -15.50 4.44
C HIS A 32 -14.31 -14.27 3.62
N TYR A 33 -13.34 -13.41 3.28
CA TYR A 33 -13.62 -12.21 2.48
C TYR A 33 -13.94 -12.53 1.02
N ASP A 34 -13.43 -13.64 0.48
CA ASP A 34 -13.82 -14.14 -0.84
C ASP A 34 -15.30 -14.60 -0.86
N GLU A 35 -15.72 -15.38 0.15
CA GLU A 35 -17.09 -15.89 0.24
C GLU A 35 -18.14 -14.83 0.60
N THR A 36 -17.76 -13.84 1.41
CA THR A 36 -18.70 -12.83 1.93
C THR A 36 -18.77 -11.57 1.09
N GLU A 37 -17.76 -11.31 0.25
CA GLU A 37 -17.60 -10.07 -0.50
C GLU A 37 -17.54 -8.80 0.38
N ASP A 38 -17.31 -8.95 1.69
CA ASP A 38 -17.18 -7.83 2.62
C ASP A 38 -15.84 -7.10 2.42
N PHE A 39 -15.83 -5.78 2.67
CA PHE A 39 -14.59 -5.00 2.60
C PHE A 39 -13.71 -5.24 3.84
N PRO A 40 -12.41 -5.58 3.70
CA PRO A 40 -11.54 -6.01 4.80
C PRO A 40 -10.99 -4.83 5.64
N TRP A 41 -11.88 -3.98 6.17
CA TRP A 41 -11.52 -2.82 7.01
C TRP A 41 -10.55 -3.12 8.15
N PRO A 42 -10.69 -4.23 8.90
CA PRO A 42 -9.73 -4.56 9.95
C PRO A 42 -8.31 -4.77 9.42
N VAL A 43 -8.17 -5.46 8.28
CA VAL A 43 -6.88 -5.73 7.65
C VAL A 43 -6.28 -4.43 7.09
N LEU A 44 -7.09 -3.62 6.41
CA LEU A 44 -6.64 -2.31 5.89
C LEU A 44 -6.11 -1.40 7.00
N LYS A 45 -6.81 -1.32 8.14
CA LYS A 45 -6.37 -0.49 9.27
C LYS A 45 -5.02 -0.95 9.82
N LYS A 46 -4.83 -2.27 9.99
CA LYS A 46 -3.54 -2.81 10.41
C LYS A 46 -2.44 -2.51 9.39
N ALA A 47 -2.70 -2.72 8.09
CA ALA A 47 -1.74 -2.42 7.02
C ALA A 47 -1.33 -0.93 7.05
N HIS A 48 -2.27 -0.02 7.31
CA HIS A 48 -2.02 1.41 7.47
C HIS A 48 -1.14 1.71 8.68
N GLU A 49 -1.41 1.11 9.83
CA GLU A 49 -0.63 1.29 11.06
C GLU A 49 0.83 0.86 10.91
N VAL A 50 1.11 -0.18 10.11
CA VAL A 50 2.47 -0.67 9.85
C VAL A 50 3.13 -0.09 8.59
N GLY A 51 2.46 0.84 7.90
CA GLY A 51 3.02 1.52 6.73
C GLY A 51 3.08 0.67 5.46
N LEU A 52 2.20 -0.33 5.30
CA LEU A 52 2.12 -1.18 4.11
C LEU A 52 1.04 -0.73 3.11
N THR A 53 0.66 0.54 3.15
CA THR A 53 -0.28 1.15 2.19
C THR A 53 0.47 1.98 1.15
N PRO A 54 -0.16 2.37 0.03
CA PRO A 54 0.47 3.20 -1.00
C PRO A 54 1.05 4.53 -0.48
N VAL A 55 0.59 5.00 0.68
CA VAL A 55 1.12 6.19 1.40
C VAL A 55 2.63 6.10 1.59
N ALA A 56 3.17 4.90 1.81
CA ALA A 56 4.60 4.68 1.98
C ALA A 56 5.40 5.23 0.78
N SER A 57 4.91 5.05 -0.44
CA SER A 57 5.58 5.54 -1.68
C SER A 57 5.18 6.95 -2.12
N MET A 58 4.20 7.59 -1.47
CA MET A 58 3.76 8.92 -1.87
C MET A 58 4.82 9.98 -1.54
N PRO A 59 4.86 11.12 -2.27
CA PRO A 59 5.84 12.15 -2.01
C PRO A 59 5.70 12.77 -0.61
N GLU A 60 6.84 12.96 0.07
CA GLU A 60 6.90 13.56 1.41
C GLU A 60 6.26 14.96 1.48
N ALA A 61 6.32 15.73 0.37
CA ALA A 61 5.70 17.05 0.25
C ALA A 61 4.18 17.06 0.50
N TYR A 62 3.54 15.88 0.44
CA TYR A 62 2.12 15.68 0.71
C TYR A 62 1.88 14.73 1.91
N GLY A 63 2.89 14.46 2.73
CA GLY A 63 2.81 13.61 3.91
C GLY A 63 3.02 12.10 3.65
N GLY A 64 3.49 11.72 2.46
CA GLY A 64 3.84 10.33 2.15
C GLY A 64 5.20 9.90 2.73
N GLY A 65 5.51 8.61 2.64
CA GLY A 65 6.72 8.02 3.21
C GLY A 65 7.97 8.10 2.32
N GLY A 66 7.85 8.53 1.06
CA GLY A 66 9.00 8.68 0.16
C GLY A 66 9.69 7.36 -0.26
N LEU A 67 9.06 6.22 0.00
CA LEU A 67 9.60 4.90 -0.34
C LEU A 67 9.86 4.75 -1.84
N ASP A 68 10.96 4.11 -2.20
CA ASP A 68 11.29 3.86 -3.59
C ASP A 68 10.29 2.88 -4.26
N MET A 69 10.26 2.92 -5.60
CA MET A 69 9.30 2.13 -6.38
C MET A 69 9.54 0.61 -6.28
N ILE A 70 10.79 0.15 -6.14
CA ILE A 70 11.11 -1.27 -5.97
C ILE A 70 10.58 -1.76 -4.63
N ALA A 71 10.81 -1.00 -3.55
CA ALA A 71 10.26 -1.33 -2.24
C ALA A 71 8.71 -1.36 -2.26
N ASN A 72 8.06 -0.44 -2.98
CA ASN A 72 6.60 -0.48 -3.16
C ASN A 72 6.13 -1.73 -3.95
N MET A 73 6.91 -2.16 -4.95
CA MET A 73 6.64 -3.40 -5.69
C MET A 73 6.81 -4.64 -4.83
N LEU A 74 7.81 -4.67 -3.94
CA LEU A 74 8.02 -5.77 -2.99
C LEU A 74 6.84 -5.86 -2.00
N ILE A 75 6.38 -4.73 -1.46
CA ILE A 75 5.17 -4.71 -0.62
C ILE A 75 3.99 -5.30 -1.41
N ALA A 76 3.75 -4.80 -2.63
CA ALA A 76 2.64 -5.29 -3.44
C ALA A 76 2.73 -6.80 -3.69
N GLU A 77 3.88 -7.33 -4.10
CA GLU A 77 4.09 -8.76 -4.36
C GLU A 77 3.74 -9.61 -3.13
N GLU A 78 4.27 -9.26 -1.97
CA GLU A 78 4.06 -10.04 -0.74
C GLU A 78 2.61 -9.96 -0.25
N LEU A 79 1.95 -8.81 -0.33
CA LEU A 79 0.53 -8.72 0.01
C LEU A 79 -0.34 -9.57 -0.93
N HIS A 80 -0.03 -9.59 -2.24
CA HIS A 80 -0.76 -10.39 -3.22
C HIS A 80 -0.52 -11.90 -3.05
N TRP A 81 0.66 -12.31 -2.56
CA TRP A 81 0.90 -13.69 -2.14
C TRP A 81 -0.09 -14.13 -1.05
N GLY A 82 -0.48 -13.22 -0.15
CA GLY A 82 -1.50 -13.47 0.87
C GLY A 82 -2.90 -13.67 0.27
N CYS A 83 -3.41 -12.65 -0.43
CA CYS A 83 -4.68 -12.67 -1.15
C CYS A 83 -4.76 -11.47 -2.10
N ALA A 84 -4.96 -11.73 -3.39
CA ALA A 84 -5.04 -10.67 -4.40
C ALA A 84 -6.20 -9.68 -4.14
N GLY A 85 -7.38 -10.16 -3.71
CA GLY A 85 -8.53 -9.29 -3.45
C GLY A 85 -8.28 -8.31 -2.30
N ILE A 86 -7.79 -8.82 -1.16
CA ILE A 86 -7.44 -8.00 0.00
C ILE A 86 -6.27 -7.06 -0.32
N ALA A 87 -5.25 -7.54 -1.05
CA ALA A 87 -4.12 -6.71 -1.46
C ALA A 87 -4.55 -5.53 -2.34
N VAL A 88 -5.50 -5.74 -3.26
CA VAL A 88 -6.10 -4.66 -4.06
C VAL A 88 -6.92 -3.71 -3.20
N ALA A 89 -7.62 -4.18 -2.18
CA ALA A 89 -8.32 -3.30 -1.23
C ALA A 89 -7.32 -2.41 -0.43
N ILE A 90 -6.13 -2.93 -0.11
CA ILE A 90 -5.06 -2.18 0.56
C ILE A 90 -4.39 -1.18 -0.39
N THR A 91 -4.08 -1.62 -1.62
CA THR A 91 -3.22 -0.86 -2.55
C THR A 91 -4.00 0.01 -3.55
N GLY A 92 -5.31 -0.19 -3.67
CA GLY A 92 -6.16 0.45 -4.68
C GLY A 92 -6.15 1.98 -4.65
N THR A 93 -6.06 2.60 -3.47
CA THR A 93 -5.91 4.06 -3.33
C THR A 93 -4.69 4.59 -4.10
N GLY A 94 -3.64 3.79 -4.25
CA GLY A 94 -2.45 4.14 -5.03
C GLY A 94 -2.77 4.47 -6.49
N LEU A 95 -3.77 3.83 -7.10
CA LEU A 95 -4.18 4.12 -8.47
C LEU A 95 -4.82 5.51 -8.59
N ALA A 96 -5.70 5.86 -7.64
CA ALA A 96 -6.30 7.19 -7.58
C ALA A 96 -5.24 8.26 -7.31
N ALA A 97 -4.33 7.99 -6.37
CA ALA A 97 -3.22 8.87 -6.05
C ALA A 97 -2.30 9.11 -7.25
N ALA A 98 -1.95 8.05 -8.00
CA ALA A 98 -1.11 8.15 -9.20
C ALA A 98 -1.73 9.07 -10.26
N ALA A 99 -3.04 8.96 -10.51
CA ALA A 99 -3.74 9.84 -11.45
C ALA A 99 -3.70 11.32 -11.02
N ILE A 100 -3.90 11.59 -9.72
CA ILE A 100 -3.86 12.94 -9.15
C ILE A 100 -2.44 13.51 -9.18
N LEU A 101 -1.43 12.70 -8.85
CA LEU A 101 -0.03 13.12 -8.89
C LEU A 101 0.42 13.45 -10.33
N ALA A 102 -0.04 12.68 -11.32
CA ALA A 102 0.30 12.88 -12.72
C ALA A 102 -0.39 14.11 -13.34
N MET A 103 -1.69 14.28 -13.10
CA MET A 103 -2.53 15.22 -13.87
C MET A 103 -3.16 16.34 -13.03
N GLY A 104 -3.10 16.24 -11.69
CA GLY A 104 -3.69 17.23 -10.80
C GLY A 104 -2.91 18.54 -10.75
N ASN A 105 -3.62 19.64 -10.50
CA ASN A 105 -2.98 20.88 -10.08
C ASN A 105 -2.51 20.80 -8.62
N GLU A 106 -1.70 21.76 -8.17
CA GLU A 106 -1.11 21.73 -6.81
C GLU A 106 -2.18 21.73 -5.71
N ALA A 107 -3.29 22.45 -5.89
CA ALA A 107 -4.38 22.46 -4.93
C ALA A 107 -5.07 21.09 -4.81
N GLN A 108 -5.21 20.35 -5.92
CA GLN A 108 -5.75 18.99 -5.92
C GLN A 108 -4.77 18.01 -5.27
N LYS A 109 -3.47 18.14 -5.55
CA LYS A 109 -2.43 17.28 -4.94
C LYS A 109 -2.38 17.46 -3.42
N GLN A 110 -2.27 18.70 -2.96
CA GLN A 110 -2.24 19.02 -1.53
C GLN A 110 -3.48 18.52 -0.80
N ARG A 111 -4.66 18.70 -1.40
CA ARG A 111 -5.91 18.22 -0.80
C ARG A 111 -5.95 16.69 -0.77
N TRP A 112 -5.92 16.03 -1.93
CA TRP A 112 -6.29 14.62 -2.01
C TRP A 112 -5.17 13.67 -1.58
N ILE A 113 -3.93 13.98 -1.95
CA ILE A 113 -2.78 13.17 -1.51
C ILE A 113 -2.61 13.35 0.00
N GLY A 114 -2.75 14.58 0.52
CA GLY A 114 -2.75 14.85 1.96
C GLY A 114 -3.81 14.06 2.73
N GLU A 115 -5.03 13.92 2.19
CA GLU A 115 -6.08 13.07 2.79
C GLU A 115 -5.71 11.58 2.78
N PHE A 116 -5.12 11.07 1.69
CA PHE A 116 -4.66 9.68 1.64
C PHE A 116 -3.52 9.42 2.62
N CYS A 117 -2.65 10.39 2.85
CA CYS A 117 -1.55 10.34 3.80
C CYS A 117 -1.97 10.57 5.26
N ASN A 118 -3.27 10.61 5.57
CA ASN A 118 -3.74 10.85 6.93
C ASN A 118 -3.32 9.72 7.88
N ALA A 119 -2.42 10.03 8.81
CA ALA A 119 -1.91 9.07 9.78
C ALA A 119 -2.97 8.50 10.74
N LYS A 120 -4.11 9.20 10.95
CA LYS A 120 -5.12 8.78 11.94
C LYS A 120 -5.98 7.62 11.46
N SER A 121 -6.29 7.58 10.16
CA SER A 121 -7.21 6.61 9.58
C SER A 121 -6.90 6.42 8.10
N PRO A 122 -6.96 5.18 7.58
CA PRO A 122 -6.85 4.96 6.15
C PRO A 122 -8.03 5.58 5.41
N VAL A 123 -7.75 6.26 4.30
CA VAL A 123 -8.75 6.77 3.36
C VAL A 123 -8.70 5.94 2.09
N VAL A 124 -9.85 5.41 1.68
CA VAL A 124 -9.98 4.59 0.48
C VAL A 124 -10.35 5.48 -0.70
N GLY A 125 -9.47 5.55 -1.70
CA GLY A 125 -9.69 6.32 -2.93
C GLY A 125 -10.24 5.49 -4.11
N ALA A 126 -10.25 4.16 -3.97
CA ALA A 126 -10.78 3.22 -4.96
C ALA A 126 -11.08 1.87 -4.28
N MET A 127 -11.99 1.07 -4.88
CA MET A 127 -12.30 -0.31 -4.46
C MET A 127 -12.95 -0.46 -3.07
N GLY A 128 -13.50 0.62 -2.49
CA GLY A 128 -14.21 0.63 -1.20
C GLY A 128 -15.71 0.75 -1.30
#